data_AF-A0ABD3AXU9-F1
#
_entry.id   AF-A0ABD3AXU9-F1
#
_cell.length_a   1.000
_cell.length_b   1.000
_cell.length_c   1.000
_cell.angle_alpha   90.00
_cell.angle_beta   90.00
_cell.angle_gamma   90.00
#
_symmetry.space_group_name_H-M   'P 1'
#
loop_
_entity.id
_entity.type
_entity.pdbx_description
1 polymer ?
#
loop_
_entity_poly.entity_id
_entity_poly.type
_entity_poly.pdbx_seq_one_letter_code
_entity_poly.pdbx_strand_id
1 'polypeptide(L)'
;MSKPSRPPSTTTTTTTRAADDVLEKPVTIRSVWSSNLESEFDWIRQVIDSYPHISMDTEFPGALIQKGLRHWIPDECYANLKKSVDPRKLIQLGITLTDYDGNLPDLGIPGEHYVWEFNFSDFDVSNDVHNPSSIQLLRDHGIDLEKNRELGVKLSRFSELMMSSGLVCNDEVSYVVFHGGSDFGYLIKNLTGRVLPEKLEDFVELVRIFFGERVYDVKHVIKNGNGLYGGLNQVAKTLGVSRVSGGSHQAGSDSLLTWHTFQKIREVYFKDDERLMQEYAGVVYQLELLPHPRISHPRR
;
A
#
# COMPACT_ATOMS: atom_id res chain seq x y z
N MET A 1 -69.39 -37.71 -31.48
CA MET A 1 -68.57 -37.36 -30.31
C MET A 1 -67.11 -37.45 -30.68
N SER A 2 -66.39 -36.32 -30.74
CA SER A 2 -64.94 -36.19 -30.47
C SER A 2 -64.51 -34.72 -30.62
N LYS A 3 -63.61 -34.31 -29.72
CA LYS A 3 -63.24 -32.95 -29.27
C LYS A 3 -62.56 -32.05 -30.31
N PRO A 4 -62.48 -30.71 -30.08
CA PRO A 4 -61.67 -29.79 -30.88
C PRO A 4 -60.19 -29.80 -30.45
N SER A 5 -59.28 -29.74 -31.43
CA SER A 5 -57.83 -29.66 -31.27
C SER A 5 -57.32 -28.22 -31.24
N ARG A 6 -56.35 -27.97 -30.35
CA ARG A 6 -55.65 -26.72 -30.02
C ARG A 6 -54.66 -26.29 -31.13
N PRO A 7 -54.39 -24.99 -31.36
CA PRO A 7 -53.42 -24.53 -32.35
C PRO A 7 -51.96 -24.65 -31.85
N PRO A 8 -50.96 -24.67 -32.75
CA PRO A 8 -49.57 -24.90 -32.41
C PRO A 8 -48.86 -23.66 -31.84
N SER A 9 -47.86 -23.93 -31.00
CA SER A 9 -47.00 -22.99 -30.29
C SER A 9 -45.91 -22.38 -31.19
N THR A 10 -45.82 -21.05 -31.22
CA THR A 10 -44.67 -20.30 -31.71
C THR A 10 -43.57 -20.26 -30.65
N THR A 11 -42.45 -20.92 -30.94
CA THR A 11 -41.21 -20.80 -30.18
C THR A 11 -40.40 -19.63 -30.74
N THR A 12 -40.34 -18.54 -29.99
CA THR A 12 -39.49 -17.38 -30.32
C THR A 12 -38.05 -17.72 -29.94
N THR A 13 -37.18 -17.81 -30.95
CA THR A 13 -35.73 -17.94 -30.78
C THR A 13 -35.18 -16.62 -30.25
N THR A 14 -34.92 -16.54 -28.95
CA THR A 14 -34.13 -15.46 -28.36
C THR A 14 -32.66 -15.88 -28.45
N THR A 15 -31.94 -15.30 -29.39
CA THR A 15 -30.48 -15.41 -29.49
C THR A 15 -29.85 -14.66 -28.32
N THR A 16 -29.50 -15.37 -27.25
CA THR A 16 -28.67 -14.83 -26.18
C THR A 16 -27.27 -14.59 -26.73
N ARG A 17 -26.86 -13.33 -26.88
CA ARG A 17 -25.45 -12.96 -27.05
C ARG A 17 -24.69 -13.53 -25.86
N ALA A 18 -23.67 -14.35 -26.11
CA ALA A 18 -22.69 -14.71 -25.11
C ALA A 18 -22.07 -13.40 -24.61
N ALA A 19 -22.21 -13.14 -23.31
CA ALA A 19 -21.32 -12.21 -22.64
C ALA A 19 -19.93 -12.83 -22.73
N ASP A 20 -19.01 -12.14 -23.39
CA ASP A 20 -17.59 -12.41 -23.22
C ASP A 20 -17.27 -12.12 -21.75
N ASP A 21 -17.33 -13.15 -20.91
CA ASP A 21 -16.66 -13.15 -19.61
C ASP A 21 -15.17 -12.98 -19.91
N VAL A 22 -14.68 -11.75 -19.91
CA VAL A 22 -13.26 -11.49 -19.77
C VAL A 22 -12.91 -12.00 -18.38
N LEU A 23 -12.46 -13.25 -18.28
CA LEU A 23 -11.88 -13.79 -17.06
C LEU A 23 -10.78 -12.82 -16.61
N GLU A 24 -10.99 -12.16 -15.48
CA GLU A 24 -9.97 -11.30 -14.88
C GLU A 24 -8.69 -12.12 -14.73
N LYS A 25 -7.58 -11.58 -15.24
CA LYS A 25 -6.28 -12.26 -15.17
C LYS A 25 -5.89 -12.44 -13.69
N PRO A 26 -5.43 -13.63 -13.27
CA PRO A 26 -4.98 -13.85 -11.91
C PRO A 26 -3.81 -12.91 -11.55
N VAL A 27 -3.77 -12.50 -10.28
CA VAL A 27 -2.69 -11.69 -9.72
C VAL A 27 -1.71 -12.58 -8.95
N THR A 28 -0.46 -12.61 -9.38
CA THR A 28 0.64 -13.34 -8.76
C THR A 28 1.46 -12.40 -7.88
N ILE A 29 1.53 -12.70 -6.58
CA ILE A 29 2.46 -12.04 -5.66
C ILE A 29 3.85 -12.65 -5.85
N ARG A 30 4.77 -11.88 -6.41
CA ARG A 30 6.17 -12.26 -6.61
C ARG A 30 6.91 -12.15 -5.29
N SER A 31 7.12 -13.30 -4.66
CA SER A 31 7.88 -13.41 -3.42
C SER A 31 9.37 -13.17 -3.70
N VAL A 32 9.91 -12.07 -3.19
CA VAL A 32 11.29 -11.63 -3.41
C VAL A 32 12.16 -12.00 -2.21
N TRP A 33 13.23 -12.73 -2.50
CA TRP A 33 14.24 -13.23 -1.59
C TRP A 33 15.62 -12.77 -2.07
N SER A 34 16.67 -13.07 -1.29
CA SER A 34 18.04 -12.72 -1.67
C SER A 34 18.47 -13.26 -3.04
N SER A 35 17.97 -14.43 -3.44
CA SER A 35 18.35 -15.12 -4.68
C SER A 35 17.79 -14.51 -5.97
N ASN A 36 16.65 -13.83 -5.91
CA ASN A 36 16.00 -13.22 -7.07
C ASN A 36 15.90 -11.68 -6.99
N LEU A 37 16.40 -11.06 -5.92
CA LEU A 37 16.32 -9.61 -5.70
C LEU A 37 16.71 -8.76 -6.92
N GLU A 38 17.87 -9.04 -7.53
CA GLU A 38 18.36 -8.28 -8.69
C GLU A 38 17.40 -8.39 -9.88
N SER A 39 16.99 -9.61 -10.24
CA SER A 39 16.08 -9.84 -11.36
C SER A 39 14.70 -9.22 -11.16
N GLU A 40 14.21 -9.16 -9.92
CA GLU A 40 12.94 -8.50 -9.62
C GLU A 40 13.06 -6.98 -9.73
N PHE A 41 14.19 -6.40 -9.31
CA PHE A 41 14.46 -4.99 -9.53
C PHE A 41 14.65 -4.64 -11.02
N ASP A 42 15.19 -5.55 -11.83
CA ASP A 42 15.27 -5.36 -13.28
C ASP A 42 13.89 -5.27 -13.93
N TRP A 43 12.92 -6.05 -13.44
CA TRP A 43 11.53 -5.93 -13.88
C TRP A 43 10.91 -4.60 -13.43
N ILE A 44 11.09 -4.22 -12.16
CA ILE A 44 10.58 -2.94 -11.63
C ILE A 44 11.10 -1.76 -12.46
N ARG A 45 12.41 -1.72 -12.75
CA ARG A 45 13.03 -0.67 -13.58
C ARG A 45 12.43 -0.58 -14.99
N GLN A 46 12.04 -1.72 -15.57
CA GLN A 46 11.46 -1.75 -16.91
C GLN A 46 10.03 -1.21 -16.93
N VAL A 47 9.27 -1.38 -15.85
CA VAL A 47 7.84 -1.05 -15.84
C VAL A 47 7.51 0.27 -15.15
N ILE A 48 8.37 0.79 -14.27
CA ILE A 48 8.02 1.94 -13.41
C ILE A 48 7.52 3.18 -14.17
N ASP A 49 8.07 3.46 -15.35
CA ASP A 49 7.66 4.61 -16.17
C ASP A 49 6.27 4.44 -16.80
N SER A 50 5.86 3.19 -17.04
CA SER A 50 4.52 2.86 -17.57
C SER A 50 3.49 2.61 -16.46
N TYR A 51 3.96 2.30 -15.25
CA TYR A 51 3.14 1.99 -14.08
C TYR A 51 3.52 2.90 -12.89
N PRO A 52 3.30 4.23 -13.00
CA PRO A 52 3.85 5.22 -12.07
C PRO A 52 3.07 5.34 -10.74
N HIS A 53 1.96 4.63 -10.58
CA HIS A 53 1.22 4.60 -9.32
C HIS A 53 1.72 3.45 -8.45
N ILE A 54 2.28 3.79 -7.30
CA ILE A 54 2.87 2.86 -6.35
C ILE A 54 1.96 2.79 -5.12
N SER A 55 1.47 1.59 -4.79
CA SER A 55 0.87 1.32 -3.49
C SER A 55 1.81 0.44 -2.67
N MET A 56 1.95 0.74 -1.38
CA MET A 56 2.83 -0.03 -0.50
C MET A 56 2.21 -0.29 0.87
N ASP A 57 2.71 -1.32 1.53
CA ASP A 57 2.38 -1.71 2.89
C ASP A 57 3.59 -2.44 3.51
N THR A 58 3.74 -2.40 4.84
CA THR A 58 4.86 -3.07 5.53
C THR A 58 4.42 -3.96 6.67
N GLU A 59 5.14 -5.07 6.85
CA GLU A 59 5.04 -5.91 8.04
C GLU A 59 6.28 -5.77 8.91
N PHE A 60 6.05 -5.57 10.21
CA PHE A 60 7.09 -5.26 11.19
C PHE A 60 6.69 -5.80 12.57
N PRO A 61 7.62 -5.90 13.53
CA PRO A 61 7.40 -6.60 14.81
C PRO A 61 6.58 -5.78 15.83
N GLY A 62 5.50 -5.17 15.38
CA GLY A 62 4.54 -4.39 16.15
C GLY A 62 4.93 -2.94 16.38
N ALA A 63 3.93 -2.12 16.72
CA ALA A 63 4.12 -0.73 17.09
C ALA A 63 3.97 -0.51 18.61
N LEU A 64 4.51 0.61 19.10
CA LEU A 64 4.15 1.10 20.44
C LEU A 64 2.71 1.62 20.41
N ILE A 65 1.81 0.95 21.14
CA ILE A 65 0.42 1.39 21.32
C ILE A 65 0.35 2.26 22.58
N GLN A 66 0.23 3.57 22.43
CA GLN A 66 0.01 4.44 23.58
C GLN A 66 -1.50 4.66 23.80
N LYS A 67 -2.02 4.17 24.92
CA LYS A 67 -3.39 4.44 25.37
C LYS A 67 -3.43 5.83 26.00
N GLY A 68 -4.39 6.68 25.62
CA GLY A 68 -4.73 7.89 26.39
C GLY A 68 -4.57 9.24 25.68
N LEU A 69 -4.15 9.28 24.41
CA LEU A 69 -4.21 10.52 23.64
C LEU A 69 -5.68 10.84 23.31
N ARG A 70 -6.25 11.81 24.05
CA ARG A 70 -7.61 12.31 23.79
C ARG A 70 -7.67 13.14 22.50
N HIS A 71 -6.52 13.64 22.04
CA HIS A 71 -6.33 14.38 20.79
C HIS A 71 -5.01 13.95 20.15
N TRP A 72 -4.98 13.84 18.81
CA TRP A 72 -3.79 13.51 18.04
C TRP A 72 -2.96 14.79 17.85
N ILE A 73 -1.89 14.94 18.63
CA ILE A 73 -0.90 16.01 18.42
C ILE A 73 0.18 15.45 17.48
N PRO A 74 0.39 16.01 16.28
CA PRO A 74 1.30 15.44 15.29
C PRO A 74 2.72 15.18 15.81
N ASP A 75 3.31 16.12 16.54
CA ASP A 75 4.65 15.95 17.14
C ASP A 75 4.71 14.78 18.13
N GLU A 76 3.67 14.58 18.94
CA GLU A 76 3.61 13.45 19.88
C GLU A 76 3.42 12.12 19.13
N CYS A 77 2.61 12.13 18.07
CA CYS A 77 2.41 10.98 17.19
C CYS A 77 3.73 10.58 16.52
N TYR A 78 4.46 11.57 16.00
CA TYR A 78 5.78 11.37 15.40
C TYR A 78 6.81 10.86 16.42
N ALA A 79 6.89 11.46 17.61
CA ALA A 79 7.81 11.01 18.65
C ALA A 79 7.56 9.55 19.05
N ASN A 80 6.29 9.11 19.05
CA ASN A 80 5.92 7.72 19.30
C ASN A 80 6.28 6.80 18.12
N LEU A 81 6.01 7.23 16.90
CA LEU A 81 6.42 6.52 15.68
C LEU A 81 7.94 6.30 15.68
N LYS A 82 8.74 7.35 15.91
CA LYS A 82 10.20 7.27 16.00
C LYS A 82 10.67 6.27 17.05
N LYS A 83 10.16 6.36 18.28
CA LYS A 83 10.45 5.40 19.37
C LYS A 83 10.04 3.97 19.02
N SER A 84 9.06 3.81 18.13
CA SER A 84 8.61 2.50 17.65
C SER A 84 9.52 1.96 16.55
N VAL A 85 9.85 2.77 15.55
CA VAL A 85 10.55 2.36 14.33
C VAL A 85 12.06 2.21 14.55
N ASP A 86 12.71 3.13 15.27
CA ASP A 86 14.17 3.13 15.44
C ASP A 86 14.74 1.83 16.04
N PRO A 87 14.16 1.22 17.10
CA PRO A 87 14.71 -0.02 17.67
C PRO A 87 14.27 -1.30 16.96
N ARG A 88 13.36 -1.23 15.98
CA ARG A 88 12.77 -2.40 15.31
C ARG A 88 13.28 -2.56 13.89
N LYS A 89 13.18 -3.75 13.35
CA LYS A 89 13.60 -4.09 11.99
C LYS A 89 12.40 -4.50 11.15
N LEU A 90 12.40 -4.10 9.89
CA LEU A 90 11.36 -4.40 8.92
C LEU A 90 11.39 -5.90 8.57
N ILE A 91 10.22 -6.53 8.38
CA ILE A 91 10.09 -7.97 8.10
C ILE A 91 9.67 -8.20 6.65
N GLN A 92 8.65 -7.49 6.17
CA GLN A 92 8.24 -7.49 4.77
C GLN A 92 7.89 -6.09 4.26
N LEU A 93 7.99 -5.92 2.94
CA LEU A 93 7.46 -4.77 2.20
C LEU A 93 6.69 -5.27 0.98
N GLY A 94 5.47 -4.79 0.80
CA GLY A 94 4.69 -4.99 -0.40
C GLY A 94 4.77 -3.78 -1.32
N ILE A 95 4.91 -4.01 -2.61
CA ILE A 95 4.84 -2.97 -3.64
C ILE A 95 3.91 -3.44 -4.75
N THR A 96 2.88 -2.64 -5.00
CA THR A 96 1.97 -2.76 -6.14
C THR A 96 2.22 -1.59 -7.08
N LEU A 97 2.49 -1.87 -8.35
CA LEU A 97 2.64 -0.86 -9.41
C LEU A 97 1.42 -0.90 -10.31
N THR A 98 0.91 0.27 -10.69
CA THR A 98 -0.23 0.37 -11.63
C THR A 98 -0.07 1.53 -12.60
N ASP A 99 -0.66 1.38 -13.78
CA ASP A 99 -0.76 2.46 -14.76
C ASP A 99 -1.82 3.50 -14.35
N TYR A 100 -2.12 4.45 -15.24
CA TYR A 100 -3.11 5.50 -14.97
C TYR A 100 -4.56 4.99 -14.88
N ASP A 101 -4.85 3.86 -15.52
CA ASP A 101 -6.17 3.22 -15.51
C ASP A 101 -6.31 2.21 -14.35
N GLY A 102 -5.24 1.96 -13.60
CA GLY A 102 -5.20 1.02 -12.48
C GLY A 102 -4.89 -0.42 -12.88
N ASN A 103 -4.38 -0.65 -14.09
CA ASN A 103 -3.95 -1.98 -14.53
C ASN A 103 -2.60 -2.34 -13.92
N LEU A 104 -2.43 -3.62 -13.58
CA LEU A 104 -1.20 -4.19 -13.05
C LEU A 104 -0.24 -4.62 -14.19
N PRO A 105 1.08 -4.64 -13.95
CA PRO A 105 2.04 -5.09 -14.94
C PRO A 105 1.89 -6.58 -15.24
N ASP A 106 1.99 -6.94 -16.52
CA ASP A 106 2.02 -8.33 -16.99
C ASP A 106 3.44 -8.86 -17.25
N LEU A 107 4.46 -8.00 -17.10
CA LEU A 107 5.88 -8.33 -17.32
C LEU A 107 6.18 -9.00 -18.66
N GLY A 108 5.35 -8.74 -19.69
CA GLY A 108 5.45 -9.40 -20.99
C GLY A 108 5.05 -10.90 -20.97
N ILE A 109 4.43 -11.37 -19.90
CA ILE A 109 3.89 -12.73 -19.71
C ILE A 109 2.37 -12.65 -19.86
N PRO A 110 1.79 -13.05 -21.00
CA PRO A 110 0.35 -12.97 -21.21
C PRO A 110 -0.42 -13.81 -20.18
N GLY A 111 -1.46 -13.21 -19.59
CA GLY A 111 -2.44 -13.94 -18.77
C GLY A 111 -2.20 -13.87 -17.25
N GLU A 112 -1.17 -13.17 -16.79
CA GLU A 112 -0.93 -12.93 -15.37
C GLU A 112 -0.65 -11.45 -15.10
N HIS A 113 -0.93 -11.01 -13.88
CA HIS A 113 -0.57 -9.71 -13.35
C HIS A 113 0.33 -9.87 -12.13
N TYR A 114 1.21 -8.91 -11.88
CA TYR A 114 2.26 -9.06 -10.86
C TYR A 114 2.28 -7.91 -9.85
N VAL A 115 2.50 -8.30 -8.59
CA VAL A 115 2.87 -7.40 -7.48
C VAL A 115 4.06 -8.00 -6.74
N TRP A 116 4.80 -7.22 -5.97
CA TRP A 116 6.02 -7.67 -5.31
C TRP A 116 5.86 -7.72 -3.79
N GLU A 117 6.44 -8.76 -3.18
CA GLU A 117 6.56 -8.88 -1.73
C GLU A 117 8.00 -9.20 -1.35
N PHE A 118 8.70 -8.23 -0.77
CA PHE A 118 10.07 -8.36 -0.32
C PHE A 118 10.11 -8.93 1.09
N ASN A 119 10.92 -9.98 1.29
CA ASN A 119 11.10 -10.66 2.57
C ASN A 119 12.49 -10.38 3.11
N PHE A 120 12.62 -9.76 4.29
CA PHE A 120 13.91 -9.30 4.80
C PHE A 120 14.53 -10.24 5.84
N SER A 121 15.87 -10.35 5.83
CA SER A 121 16.63 -11.24 6.74
C SER A 121 17.20 -10.56 7.98
N ASP A 122 17.00 -9.26 8.13
CA ASP A 122 17.65 -8.47 9.18
C ASP A 122 17.04 -8.72 10.57
N PHE A 123 15.76 -9.12 10.64
CA PHE A 123 15.04 -9.41 11.88
C PHE A 123 15.36 -10.81 12.42
N ASP A 124 15.74 -10.87 13.70
CA ASP A 124 15.99 -12.09 14.47
C ASP A 124 15.11 -12.07 15.72
N VAL A 125 14.09 -12.93 15.74
CA VAL A 125 13.13 -13.03 16.85
C VAL A 125 13.78 -13.33 18.21
N SER A 126 14.97 -13.93 18.23
CA SER A 126 15.67 -14.27 19.46
C SER A 126 16.39 -13.07 20.09
N ASN A 127 16.76 -12.09 19.28
CA ASN A 127 17.68 -11.02 19.67
C ASN A 127 17.08 -9.62 19.53
N ASP A 128 16.11 -9.42 18.64
CA ASP A 128 15.57 -8.11 18.31
C ASP A 128 14.33 -7.74 19.13
N VAL A 129 14.15 -6.42 19.33
CA VAL A 129 12.98 -5.86 20.01
C VAL A 129 11.73 -6.14 19.19
N HIS A 130 10.71 -6.73 19.83
CA HIS A 130 9.45 -7.04 19.18
C HIS A 130 8.28 -7.08 20.16
N ASN A 131 7.06 -6.98 19.64
CA ASN A 131 5.84 -7.31 20.35
C ASN A 131 5.49 -8.79 20.12
N PRO A 132 5.46 -9.65 21.16
CA PRO A 132 5.15 -11.08 20.99
C PRO A 132 3.80 -11.35 20.33
N SER A 133 2.78 -10.55 20.62
CA SER A 133 1.45 -10.70 20.00
C SER A 133 1.48 -10.34 18.52
N SER A 134 2.26 -9.34 18.12
CA SER A 134 2.47 -9.02 16.70
C SER A 134 3.21 -10.16 16.00
N ILE A 135 4.27 -10.70 16.60
CA ILE A 135 4.99 -11.87 16.04
C ILE A 135 4.08 -13.08 15.88
N GLN A 136 3.22 -13.36 16.87
CA GLN A 136 2.26 -14.46 16.75
C GLN A 136 1.26 -14.20 15.62
N LEU A 137 0.73 -12.97 15.52
CA LEU A 137 -0.17 -12.59 14.42
C LEU A 137 0.47 -12.82 13.05
N LEU A 138 1.73 -12.40 12.86
CA LEU A 138 2.45 -12.61 11.60
C LEU A 138 2.62 -14.09 11.27
N ARG A 139 2.96 -14.92 12.26
CA ARG A 139 3.06 -16.39 12.09
C ARG A 139 1.71 -17.01 11.72
N ASP A 140 0.63 -16.57 12.38
CA ASP A 140 -0.73 -17.05 12.11
C ASP A 140 -1.18 -16.70 10.68
N HIS A 141 -0.60 -15.66 10.08
CA HIS A 141 -0.83 -15.24 8.69
C HIS A 141 0.23 -15.74 7.70
N GLY A 142 1.08 -16.68 8.12
CA GLY A 142 1.97 -17.43 7.24
C GLY A 142 3.38 -16.87 7.06
N ILE A 143 3.79 -15.89 7.87
CA ILE A 143 5.18 -15.41 7.84
C ILE A 143 6.10 -16.39 8.57
N ASP A 144 7.02 -16.98 7.81
CA ASP A 144 8.09 -17.85 8.32
C ASP A 144 9.35 -17.02 8.63
N LEU A 145 9.47 -16.62 9.90
CA LEU A 145 10.57 -15.76 10.36
C LEU A 145 11.96 -16.43 10.27
N GLU A 146 12.04 -17.76 10.34
CA GLU A 146 13.32 -18.46 10.17
C GLU A 146 13.72 -18.44 8.69
N LYS A 147 12.77 -18.73 7.78
CA LYS A 147 13.00 -18.58 6.34
C LYS A 147 13.39 -17.16 5.95
N ASN A 148 12.74 -16.14 6.53
CA ASN A 148 13.13 -14.74 6.37
C ASN A 148 14.60 -14.53 6.76
N ARG A 149 15.02 -15.00 7.93
CA ARG A 149 16.40 -14.86 8.41
C ARG A 149 17.42 -15.57 7.51
N GLU A 150 17.09 -16.76 7.00
CA GLU A 150 18.00 -17.58 6.19
C GLU A 150 18.10 -17.13 4.73
N LEU A 151 16.95 -16.82 4.10
CA LEU A 151 16.84 -16.61 2.65
C LEU A 151 16.49 -15.16 2.28
N GLY A 152 16.09 -14.35 3.26
CA GLY A 152 15.59 -13.01 3.05
C GLY A 152 16.64 -12.04 2.52
N VAL A 153 16.14 -11.02 1.86
CA VAL A 153 16.87 -9.87 1.34
C VAL A 153 17.55 -9.12 2.50
N LYS A 154 18.80 -8.71 2.31
CA LYS A 154 19.45 -7.75 3.21
C LYS A 154 18.89 -6.35 2.93
N LEU A 155 18.40 -5.68 3.97
CA LEU A 155 17.83 -4.34 3.86
C LEU A 155 18.79 -3.34 3.20
N SER A 156 20.09 -3.42 3.50
CA SER A 156 21.09 -2.54 2.88
C SER A 156 21.15 -2.71 1.35
N ARG A 157 21.13 -3.95 0.85
CA ARG A 157 21.15 -4.22 -0.60
C ARG A 157 19.84 -3.80 -1.26
N PHE A 158 18.71 -4.02 -0.59
CA PHE A 158 17.42 -3.50 -1.04
C PHE A 158 17.44 -1.98 -1.19
N SER A 159 17.92 -1.24 -0.18
CA SER A 159 18.00 0.23 -0.22
C SER A 159 18.82 0.74 -1.40
N GLU A 160 19.97 0.11 -1.70
CA GLU A 160 20.81 0.46 -2.85
C GLU A 160 20.07 0.30 -4.18
N LEU A 161 19.35 -0.81 -4.34
CA LEU A 161 18.58 -1.09 -5.55
C LEU A 161 17.36 -0.18 -5.68
N MET A 162 16.65 0.06 -4.57
CA MET A 162 15.52 0.99 -4.52
C MET A 162 15.93 2.40 -4.96
N MET A 163 17.07 2.90 -4.46
CA MET A 163 17.61 4.21 -4.83
C MET A 163 17.90 4.37 -6.33
N SER A 164 18.17 3.27 -7.03
CA SER A 164 18.51 3.24 -8.46
C SER A 164 17.41 2.62 -9.33
N SER A 165 16.19 2.49 -8.81
CA SER A 165 15.08 1.79 -9.47
C SER A 165 14.05 2.70 -10.13
N GLY A 166 14.02 4.00 -9.77
CA GLY A 166 12.93 4.91 -10.13
C GLY A 166 11.74 4.86 -9.17
N LEU A 167 11.73 3.98 -8.16
CA LEU A 167 10.70 3.97 -7.11
C LEU A 167 10.77 5.18 -6.19
N VAL A 168 11.97 5.73 -5.95
CA VAL A 168 12.19 6.90 -5.08
C VAL A 168 12.94 7.98 -5.86
N CYS A 169 12.85 9.22 -5.37
CA CYS A 169 13.45 10.40 -5.99
C CYS A 169 13.03 10.56 -7.45
N ASN A 170 11.79 10.20 -7.77
CA ASN A 170 11.20 10.26 -9.09
C ASN A 170 9.92 11.09 -9.03
N ASP A 171 9.95 12.27 -9.62
CA ASP A 171 8.81 13.20 -9.59
C ASP A 171 7.63 12.75 -10.46
N GLU A 172 7.77 11.68 -11.25
CA GLU A 172 6.72 11.11 -12.10
C GLU A 172 5.90 10.02 -11.38
N VAL A 173 6.37 9.48 -10.25
CA VAL A 173 5.60 8.47 -9.50
C VAL A 173 4.68 9.08 -8.44
N SER A 174 3.62 8.38 -8.09
CA SER A 174 2.73 8.74 -6.97
C SER A 174 2.64 7.57 -6.01
N TYR A 175 2.61 7.86 -4.70
CA TYR A 175 2.51 6.87 -3.65
C TYR A 175 1.13 6.83 -3.02
N VAL A 176 0.64 5.63 -2.75
CA VAL A 176 -0.60 5.37 -2.01
C VAL A 176 -0.29 4.44 -0.85
N VAL A 177 -0.76 4.79 0.34
CA VAL A 177 -0.57 4.02 1.57
C VAL A 177 -1.84 3.99 2.41
N PHE A 178 -1.94 3.07 3.36
CA PHE A 178 -3.01 3.08 4.35
C PHE A 178 -2.42 3.28 5.75
N HIS A 179 -2.59 4.48 6.34
CA HIS A 179 -2.02 4.82 7.64
C HIS A 179 -0.48 4.68 7.65
N GLY A 180 0.16 5.20 6.60
CA GLY A 180 1.51 4.81 6.20
C GLY A 180 2.67 5.45 6.95
N GLY A 181 2.42 6.07 8.12
CA GLY A 181 3.48 6.71 8.91
C GLY A 181 4.63 5.74 9.24
N SER A 182 4.30 4.55 9.75
CA SER A 182 5.31 3.53 10.04
C SER A 182 6.00 3.02 8.77
N ASP A 183 5.27 2.83 7.68
CA ASP A 183 5.80 2.36 6.39
C ASP A 183 6.89 3.30 5.88
N PHE A 184 6.58 4.60 5.80
CA PHE A 184 7.56 5.62 5.45
C PHE A 184 8.70 5.71 6.48
N GLY A 185 8.38 5.55 7.77
CA GLY A 185 9.39 5.49 8.84
C GLY A 185 10.45 4.41 8.59
N TYR A 186 10.03 3.18 8.30
CA TYR A 186 10.96 2.09 8.00
C TYR A 186 11.77 2.38 6.74
N LEU A 187 11.13 2.83 5.66
CA LEU A 187 11.83 3.10 4.40
C LEU A 187 12.82 4.26 4.53
N ILE A 188 12.47 5.38 5.17
CA ILE A 188 13.39 6.51 5.39
C ILE A 188 14.59 6.08 6.24
N LYS A 189 14.34 5.35 7.34
CA LYS A 189 15.41 4.80 8.17
C LYS A 189 16.38 3.94 7.34
N ASN A 190 15.85 3.09 6.46
CA ASN A 190 16.64 2.17 5.65
C ASN A 190 17.37 2.87 4.50
N LEU A 191 16.74 3.85 3.83
CA LEU A 191 17.31 4.61 2.72
C LEU A 191 18.41 5.57 3.19
N THR A 192 18.25 6.15 4.39
CA THR A 192 19.24 7.07 4.97
C THR A 192 20.35 6.34 5.73
N GLY A 193 20.13 5.08 6.12
CA GLY A 193 21.05 4.33 6.98
C GLY A 193 21.22 4.94 8.37
N ARG A 194 20.24 5.73 8.83
CA ARG A 194 20.27 6.47 10.10
C ARG A 194 18.98 6.24 10.87
N VAL A 195 19.00 6.56 12.16
CA VAL A 195 17.76 6.73 12.92
C VAL A 195 16.94 7.87 12.33
N LEU A 196 15.62 7.84 12.57
CA LEU A 196 14.72 8.88 12.07
C LEU A 196 15.08 10.27 12.63
N PRO A 197 14.76 11.38 11.94
CA PRO A 197 15.02 12.73 12.43
C PRO A 197 14.38 13.03 13.79
N GLU A 198 14.91 13.98 14.56
CA GLU A 198 14.30 14.32 15.86
C GLU A 198 12.99 15.11 15.71
N LYS A 199 12.86 15.90 14.63
CA LYS A 199 11.69 16.75 14.38
C LYS A 199 10.76 16.15 13.33
N LEU A 200 9.46 16.38 13.48
CA LEU A 200 8.44 15.95 12.53
C LEU A 200 8.64 16.63 11.17
N GLU A 201 8.99 17.92 11.14
CA GLU A 201 9.19 18.66 9.89
C GLU A 201 10.32 18.05 9.06
N ASP A 202 11.43 17.68 9.71
CA ASP A 202 12.56 17.04 9.04
C ASP A 202 12.18 15.66 8.49
N PHE A 203 11.31 14.92 9.19
CA PHE A 203 10.79 13.65 8.70
C PHE A 203 9.87 13.81 7.49
N VAL A 204 8.91 14.73 7.55
CA VAL A 204 8.00 15.02 6.43
C VAL A 204 8.78 15.51 5.21
N GLU A 205 9.82 16.31 5.42
CA GLU A 205 10.72 16.74 4.35
C GLU A 205 11.42 15.54 3.68
N LEU A 206 11.91 14.58 4.47
CA LEU A 206 12.50 13.36 3.91
C LEU A 206 11.46 12.51 3.16
N VAL A 207 10.22 12.44 3.65
CA VAL A 207 9.12 11.76 2.91
C VAL A 207 8.96 12.42 1.55
N ARG A 208 8.90 13.75 1.49
CA ARG A 208 8.80 14.49 0.23
C ARG A 208 9.99 14.26 -0.69
N ILE A 209 11.22 14.32 -0.17
CA ILE A 209 12.45 14.15 -0.96
C ILE A 209 12.50 12.75 -1.60
N PHE A 210 12.17 11.70 -0.85
CA PHE A 210 12.27 10.32 -1.35
C PHE A 210 11.04 9.88 -2.14
N PHE A 211 9.83 10.30 -1.77
CA PHE A 211 8.58 9.75 -2.31
C PHE A 211 7.75 10.76 -3.11
N GLY A 212 8.23 12.00 -3.23
CA GLY A 212 7.59 13.06 -4.01
C GLY A 212 6.42 13.73 -3.28
N GLU A 213 5.80 14.69 -3.97
CA GLU A 213 4.65 15.45 -3.47
C GLU A 213 3.33 14.66 -3.56
N ARG A 214 3.24 13.67 -4.46
CA ARG A 214 2.03 12.90 -4.73
C ARG A 214 1.92 11.65 -3.85
N VAL A 215 1.96 11.88 -2.54
CA VAL A 215 1.69 10.86 -1.52
C VAL A 215 0.24 10.98 -1.06
N TYR A 216 -0.50 9.87 -1.11
CA TYR A 216 -1.89 9.79 -0.67
C TYR A 216 -2.04 8.75 0.44
N ASP A 217 -2.32 9.21 1.65
CA ASP A 217 -2.69 8.31 2.74
C ASP A 217 -4.21 8.09 2.75
N VAL A 218 -4.65 6.89 2.40
CA VAL A 218 -6.08 6.50 2.37
C VAL A 218 -6.76 6.80 3.70
N LYS A 219 -6.05 6.65 4.83
CA LYS A 219 -6.60 6.92 6.16
C LYS A 219 -6.88 8.41 6.37
N HIS A 220 -6.05 9.27 5.78
CA HIS A 220 -6.27 10.71 5.76
C HIS A 220 -7.44 11.08 4.82
N VAL A 221 -7.49 10.50 3.62
CA VAL A 221 -8.55 10.73 2.62
C VAL A 221 -9.94 10.48 3.22
N ILE A 222 -10.11 9.38 3.97
CA ILE A 222 -11.42 9.00 4.53
C ILE A 222 -11.77 9.73 5.85
N LYS A 223 -10.87 10.54 6.42
CA LYS A 223 -11.01 11.15 7.75
C LYS A 223 -12.24 12.07 7.85
N ASN A 224 -12.59 12.77 6.77
CA ASN A 224 -13.51 13.91 6.79
C ASN A 224 -14.80 13.72 5.97
N GLY A 225 -15.51 12.59 6.13
CA GLY A 225 -16.95 12.58 5.80
C GLY A 225 -17.48 11.56 4.79
N ASN A 226 -16.86 10.39 4.67
CA ASN A 226 -17.28 9.40 3.67
C ASN A 226 -18.07 8.22 4.27
N GLY A 227 -18.34 8.22 5.59
CA GLY A 227 -18.91 7.06 6.29
C GLY A 227 -17.96 5.86 6.39
N LEU A 228 -16.71 6.02 5.94
CA LEU A 228 -15.66 5.01 5.96
C LEU A 228 -14.82 5.15 7.24
N TYR A 229 -14.62 4.03 7.95
CA TYR A 229 -13.83 3.98 9.19
C TYR A 229 -13.26 2.59 9.43
N GLY A 230 -12.34 2.48 10.40
CA GLY A 230 -11.65 1.22 10.73
C GLY A 230 -10.33 1.01 9.96
N GLY A 231 -9.78 -0.19 10.05
CA GLY A 231 -8.57 -0.58 9.30
C GLY A 231 -8.85 -0.92 7.83
N LEU A 232 -7.79 -1.18 7.05
CA LEU A 232 -7.86 -1.42 5.61
C LEU A 232 -8.94 -2.44 5.22
N ASN A 233 -8.92 -3.63 5.84
CA ASN A 233 -9.90 -4.69 5.57
C ASN A 233 -11.37 -4.23 5.80
N GLN A 234 -11.64 -3.41 6.81
CA GLN A 234 -12.98 -2.90 7.10
C GLN A 234 -13.43 -1.87 6.06
N VAL A 235 -12.51 -0.98 5.65
CA VAL A 235 -12.78 0.02 4.62
C VAL A 235 -13.02 -0.66 3.28
N ALA A 236 -12.15 -1.58 2.86
CA ALA A 236 -12.29 -2.38 1.64
C ALA A 236 -13.65 -3.11 1.61
N LYS A 237 -14.00 -3.81 2.69
CA LYS A 237 -15.29 -4.49 2.82
C LYS A 237 -16.48 -3.55 2.68
N THR A 238 -16.40 -2.35 3.26
CA THR A 238 -17.48 -1.34 3.18
C THR A 238 -17.67 -0.84 1.75
N LEU A 239 -16.59 -0.81 0.96
CA LEU A 239 -16.59 -0.42 -0.45
C LEU A 239 -16.91 -1.57 -1.42
N GLY A 240 -17.11 -2.79 -0.91
CA GLY A 240 -17.30 -3.99 -1.74
C GLY A 240 -16.03 -4.45 -2.46
N VAL A 241 -14.85 -4.00 -2.03
CA VAL A 241 -13.55 -4.42 -2.57
C VAL A 241 -13.11 -5.70 -1.88
N SER A 242 -12.80 -6.72 -2.68
CA SER A 242 -12.32 -8.02 -2.20
C SER A 242 -10.81 -8.16 -2.39
N ARG A 243 -10.18 -8.95 -1.53
CA ARG A 243 -8.77 -9.35 -1.68
C ARG A 243 -8.68 -10.39 -2.81
N VAL A 244 -7.91 -10.09 -3.84
CA VAL A 244 -7.82 -10.91 -5.06
C VAL A 244 -6.63 -11.88 -5.08
N SER A 245 -5.61 -11.65 -4.25
CA SER A 245 -4.44 -12.52 -4.11
C SER A 245 -3.81 -12.38 -2.74
N GLY A 246 -3.21 -13.45 -2.20
CA GLY A 246 -2.58 -13.48 -0.87
C GLY A 246 -3.53 -13.43 0.32
N GLY A 247 -2.97 -13.38 1.53
CA GLY A 247 -3.69 -13.27 2.80
C GLY A 247 -3.71 -11.85 3.37
N SER A 248 -4.54 -11.61 4.39
CA SER A 248 -4.38 -10.43 5.25
C SER A 248 -3.08 -10.54 6.03
N HIS A 249 -2.47 -9.40 6.37
CA HIS A 249 -1.19 -9.35 7.09
C HIS A 249 -0.04 -10.00 6.31
N GLN A 250 -0.06 -9.77 5.00
CA GLN A 250 1.00 -10.10 4.06
C GLN A 250 1.19 -8.86 3.20
N ALA A 251 2.38 -8.27 3.27
CA ALA A 251 2.61 -6.92 2.76
C ALA A 251 2.26 -6.78 1.27
N GLY A 252 2.58 -7.78 0.44
CA GLY A 252 2.24 -7.76 -0.99
C GLY A 252 0.74 -7.70 -1.22
N SER A 253 -0.01 -8.52 -0.50
CA SER A 253 -1.47 -8.57 -0.57
C SER A 253 -2.13 -7.29 -0.04
N ASP A 254 -1.63 -6.75 1.07
CA ASP A 254 -2.16 -5.52 1.68
C ASP A 254 -1.81 -4.26 0.87
N SER A 255 -0.67 -4.23 0.18
CA SER A 255 -0.34 -3.17 -0.78
C SER A 255 -1.34 -3.15 -1.96
N LEU A 256 -1.74 -4.32 -2.46
CA LEU A 256 -2.72 -4.43 -3.55
C LEU A 256 -4.13 -4.05 -3.09
N LEU A 257 -4.53 -4.51 -1.90
CA LEU A 257 -5.81 -4.13 -1.31
C LEU A 257 -5.89 -2.63 -1.03
N THR A 258 -4.78 -2.02 -0.61
CA THR A 258 -4.65 -0.56 -0.45
C THR A 258 -4.90 0.17 -1.77
N TRP A 259 -4.29 -0.28 -2.87
CA TRP A 259 -4.53 0.29 -4.20
C TRP A 259 -5.99 0.19 -4.63
N HIS A 260 -6.57 -1.01 -4.61
CA HIS A 260 -7.96 -1.20 -5.04
C HIS A 260 -8.95 -0.42 -4.16
N THR A 261 -8.68 -0.32 -2.86
CA THR A 261 -9.46 0.50 -1.93
C THR A 261 -9.40 1.98 -2.31
N PHE A 262 -8.19 2.48 -2.60
CA PHE A 262 -7.98 3.86 -3.03
C PHE A 262 -8.68 4.16 -4.36
N GLN A 263 -8.53 3.28 -5.36
CA GLN A 263 -9.19 3.41 -6.65
C GLN A 263 -10.72 3.46 -6.49
N LYS A 264 -11.29 2.60 -5.63
CA LYS A 264 -12.73 2.62 -5.38
C LYS A 264 -13.20 3.88 -4.66
N ILE A 265 -12.37 4.45 -3.79
CA ILE A 265 -12.65 5.74 -3.14
C ILE A 265 -12.66 6.86 -4.17
N ARG A 266 -11.68 6.91 -5.07
CA ARG A 266 -11.60 7.89 -6.16
C ARG A 266 -12.83 7.86 -7.05
N GLU A 267 -13.24 6.66 -7.47
CA GLU A 267 -14.43 6.46 -8.31
C GLU A 267 -15.70 6.96 -7.60
N VAL A 268 -15.94 6.50 -6.37
CA VAL A 268 -17.23 6.70 -5.68
C VAL A 268 -17.38 8.10 -5.07
N TYR A 269 -16.33 8.64 -4.45
CA TYR A 269 -16.40 9.88 -3.67
C TYR A 269 -15.85 11.09 -4.41
N PHE A 270 -14.92 10.86 -5.34
CA PHE A 270 -14.24 11.94 -6.08
C PHE A 270 -14.60 11.97 -7.56
N LYS A 271 -15.35 10.98 -8.07
CA LYS A 271 -15.71 10.83 -9.49
C LYS A 271 -14.49 10.89 -10.41
N ASP A 272 -13.37 10.38 -9.91
CA ASP A 272 -12.05 10.42 -10.54
C ASP A 272 -11.55 11.84 -10.89
N ASP A 273 -12.05 12.88 -10.20
CA ASP A 273 -11.55 14.25 -10.32
C ASP A 273 -10.21 14.39 -9.59
N GLU A 274 -9.12 14.39 -10.37
CA GLU A 274 -7.76 14.54 -9.86
C GLU A 274 -7.56 15.83 -9.06
N ARG A 275 -8.28 16.92 -9.38
CA ARG A 275 -8.11 18.19 -8.67
C ARG A 275 -8.61 18.09 -7.24
N LEU A 276 -9.68 17.33 -7.02
CA LEU A 276 -10.19 17.07 -5.67
C LEU A 276 -9.23 16.16 -4.90
N MET A 277 -8.67 15.14 -5.58
CA MET A 277 -7.68 14.26 -4.95
C MET A 277 -6.41 15.01 -4.55
N GLN A 278 -5.94 15.96 -5.36
CA GLN A 278 -4.75 16.78 -5.08
C GLN A 278 -4.85 17.56 -3.76
N GLU A 279 -6.05 17.84 -3.24
CA GLU A 279 -6.22 18.48 -1.92
C GLU A 279 -5.72 17.61 -0.75
N TYR A 280 -5.56 16.30 -0.98
CA TYR A 280 -5.09 15.31 -0.01
C TYR A 280 -3.64 14.88 -0.24
N ALA A 281 -2.99 15.37 -1.29
CA ALA A 281 -1.61 15.02 -1.62
C ALA A 281 -0.63 15.55 -0.58
N GLY A 282 0.43 14.79 -0.30
CA GLY A 282 1.53 15.17 0.58
C GLY A 282 1.21 15.10 2.08
N VAL A 283 0.04 14.55 2.45
CA VAL A 283 -0.40 14.48 3.86
C VAL A 283 -0.46 13.03 4.35
N VAL A 284 0.38 12.73 5.35
CA VAL A 284 0.39 11.42 6.04
C VAL A 284 -0.48 11.50 7.30
N TYR A 285 -1.36 10.52 7.49
CA TYR A 285 -2.32 10.53 8.59
C TYR A 285 -1.62 10.57 9.96
N GLN A 286 -2.08 11.45 10.86
CA GLN A 286 -1.52 11.74 12.20
C GLN A 286 -0.18 12.47 12.22
N LEU A 287 0.42 12.75 11.06
CA LEU A 287 1.70 13.44 10.93
C LEU A 287 1.51 14.77 10.18
N GLU A 288 0.31 15.32 10.21
CA GLU A 288 -0.02 16.55 9.50
C GLU A 288 0.75 17.74 10.10
N LEU A 289 1.57 18.41 9.29
CA LEU A 289 2.15 19.69 9.70
C LEU A 289 1.00 20.67 9.89
N LEU A 290 0.76 21.11 11.13
CA LEU A 290 -0.19 22.18 11.38
C LEU A 290 0.26 23.39 10.54
N PRO A 291 -0.66 24.08 9.85
CA PRO A 291 -0.27 25.31 9.20
C PRO A 291 0.33 26.22 10.26
N HIS A 292 1.60 26.62 10.08
CA HIS A 292 2.15 27.76 10.80
C HIS A 292 1.08 28.86 10.76
N PRO A 293 0.74 29.50 11.91
CA PRO A 293 -0.27 30.53 11.91
C PRO A 293 0.11 31.52 10.82
N ARG A 294 -0.68 31.55 9.74
CA ARG A 294 -0.48 32.52 8.66
C ARG A 294 -0.51 33.86 9.35
N ILE A 295 0.62 34.56 9.37
CA ILE A 295 0.68 35.94 9.84
C ILE A 295 -0.31 36.67 8.94
N SER A 296 -1.52 36.88 9.45
CA SER A 296 -2.57 37.60 8.77
C SER A 296 -2.03 39.00 8.54
N HIS A 297 -1.58 39.26 7.32
CA HIS A 297 -1.30 40.62 6.91
C HIS A 297 -2.66 41.32 6.92
N PRO A 298 -2.85 42.38 7.72
CA PRO A 298 -4.09 43.11 7.73
C PRO A 298 -4.30 43.64 6.31
N ARG A 299 -5.44 43.29 5.71
CA ARG A 299 -5.86 43.87 4.43
C ARG A 299 -5.87 45.39 4.61
N ARG A 300 -5.05 46.08 3.83
CA ARG A 300 -5.24 47.49 3.48
C ARG A 300 -5.73 47.55 2.05
#